data_AF-A0A8D0G2D0-F1
#
_entry.id   AF-A0A8D0G2D0-F1
#
_cell.length_a   1.000
_cell.length_b   1.000
_cell.length_c   1.000
_cell.angle_alpha   90.00
_cell.angle_beta   90.00
_cell.angle_gamma   90.00
#
_symmetry.space_group_name_H-M   'P 1'
#
loop_
_entity.id
_entity.type
_entity.pdbx_description
1 polymer ?
#
loop_
_entity_poly.entity_id
_entity_poly.type
_entity_poly.pdbx_seq_one_letter_code
_entity_poly.pdbx_strand_id
1 'polypeptide(L)'
;MKLHMVFVLGMHLQLGLSLSSNDPNVCSYWESFTTAMKESYAHPYTQTSKESCDGTWSFFKTCDQPKIIYKTAYRQGVKVDYRRRYHCCQGY
;
A
#
# COMPACT_ATOMS: atom_id res chain seq x y z
N MET A 1 -2.26 -22.38 38.68
CA MET A 1 -3.74 -22.33 38.58
C MET A 1 -4.28 -20.92 38.34
N LYS A 2 -3.86 -19.89 39.09
CA LYS A 2 -4.31 -18.48 38.89
C LYS A 2 -3.99 -17.90 37.50
N LEU A 3 -2.81 -18.21 36.94
CA LEU A 3 -2.39 -17.68 35.63
C LEU A 3 -3.20 -18.26 34.46
N HIS A 4 -3.56 -19.55 34.52
CA HIS A 4 -4.41 -20.19 33.51
C HIS A 4 -5.84 -19.63 33.51
N MET A 5 -6.38 -19.31 34.69
CA MET A 5 -7.71 -18.71 34.80
C MET A 5 -7.76 -17.31 34.20
N VAL A 6 -6.72 -16.49 34.39
CA VAL A 6 -6.60 -15.16 33.76
C VAL A 6 -6.48 -15.26 32.24
N PHE A 7 -5.69 -16.22 31.75
CA PHE A 7 -5.53 -16.45 30.30
C PHE A 7 -6.83 -16.90 29.64
N VAL A 8 -7.57 -17.81 30.29
CA VAL A 8 -8.87 -18.30 29.80
C VAL A 8 -9.92 -17.18 29.81
N LEU A 9 -9.99 -16.37 30.89
CA LEU A 9 -10.95 -15.26 30.98
C LEU A 9 -10.66 -14.16 29.93
N GLY A 10 -9.38 -13.88 29.65
CA GLY A 10 -8.97 -12.93 28.62
C GLY A 10 -9.33 -13.38 27.19
N MET A 11 -9.23 -14.69 26.92
CA MET A 11 -9.63 -15.27 25.63
C MET A 11 -11.15 -15.15 25.42
N HIS A 12 -11.98 -15.37 26.45
CA HIS A 12 -13.44 -15.24 26.35
C HIS A 12 -13.90 -13.79 26.09
N LEU A 13 -13.17 -12.78 26.57
CA LEU A 13 -13.49 -11.38 26.29
C LEU A 13 -13.28 -11.01 24.80
N GLN A 14 -12.32 -11.64 24.12
CA GLN A 14 -12.03 -11.37 22.72
C GLN A 14 -12.97 -12.09 21.74
N LEU A 15 -13.56 -13.23 22.14
CA LEU A 15 -14.57 -13.92 21.34
C LEU A 15 -15.93 -13.20 21.32
N GLY A 16 -16.21 -12.34 22.32
CA GLY A 16 -17.53 -11.71 22.49
C GLY A 16 -17.80 -10.46 21.64
N LEU A 17 -16.84 -9.99 20.83
CA LEU A 17 -16.96 -8.72 20.08
C LEU A 17 -17.05 -8.89 18.56
N SER A 18 -17.08 -10.13 18.05
CA SER A 18 -17.24 -10.38 16.61
C SER A 18 -18.72 -10.34 16.22
N LEU A 19 -19.31 -9.15 16.15
CA LEU A 19 -20.67 -8.94 15.63
C LEU A 19 -20.75 -9.37 14.16
N SER A 20 -21.75 -10.19 13.85
CA SER A 20 -22.08 -10.65 12.50
C SER A 20 -23.23 -9.84 11.92
N SER A 21 -23.34 -9.83 10.59
CA SER A 21 -24.48 -9.21 9.90
C SER A 21 -25.82 -9.90 10.19
N ASN A 22 -25.81 -11.13 10.70
CA ASN A 22 -27.01 -11.92 10.97
C ASN A 22 -27.50 -11.81 12.43
N ASP A 23 -26.73 -11.13 13.29
CA ASP A 23 -27.08 -11.02 14.70
C ASP A 23 -28.24 -10.01 14.90
N PRO A 24 -29.15 -10.27 15.84
CA PRO A 24 -30.23 -9.34 16.13
C PRO A 24 -29.67 -8.03 16.67
N ASN A 25 -30.32 -6.91 16.31
CA ASN A 25 -29.96 -5.56 16.77
C ASN A 25 -28.55 -5.09 16.38
N VAL A 26 -28.03 -5.61 15.25
CA VAL A 26 -26.74 -5.19 14.69
C VAL A 26 -26.93 -4.27 13.49
N CYS A 27 -26.27 -3.11 13.56
CA CYS A 27 -26.28 -2.09 12.53
C CYS A 27 -24.90 -2.02 11.86
N SER A 28 -24.89 -1.76 10.55
CA SER A 28 -23.65 -1.62 9.78
C SER A 28 -23.36 -0.16 9.43
N TYR A 29 -22.08 0.22 9.39
CA TYR A 29 -21.64 1.51 8.90
C TYR A 29 -20.36 1.37 8.08
N TRP A 30 -20.08 2.38 7.25
CA TRP A 30 -18.85 2.45 6.49
C TRP A 30 -17.78 3.17 7.29
N GLU A 31 -16.67 2.50 7.52
CA GLU A 31 -15.49 3.05 8.18
C GLU A 31 -14.40 3.28 7.14
N SER A 32 -13.83 4.49 7.10
CA SER A 32 -12.62 4.77 6.34
C SER A 32 -11.38 4.36 7.14
N PHE A 33 -10.38 3.80 6.47
CA PHE A 33 -9.13 3.40 7.10
C PHE A 33 -7.96 3.59 6.13
N THR A 34 -6.77 3.80 6.69
CA THR A 34 -5.55 3.99 5.91
C THR A 34 -4.82 2.67 5.73
N THR A 35 -4.51 2.32 4.48
CA THR A 35 -3.75 1.11 4.11
C THR A 35 -2.45 1.51 3.44
N ALA A 36 -1.34 0.86 3.82
CA ALA A 36 -0.08 0.98 3.09
C ALA A 36 -0.20 0.32 1.71
N MET A 37 0.16 1.04 0.67
CA MET A 37 0.13 0.59 -0.72
C MET A 37 1.50 0.76 -1.36
N LYS A 38 1.83 -0.16 -2.28
CA LYS A 38 2.97 -0.01 -3.18
C LYS A 38 2.46 0.45 -4.54
N GLU A 39 2.90 1.63 -4.97
CA GLU A 39 2.53 2.23 -6.24
C GLU A 39 3.70 2.17 -7.22
N SER A 40 3.43 1.70 -8.43
CA SER A 40 4.40 1.76 -9.54
C SER A 40 4.30 3.10 -10.25
N TYR A 41 5.45 3.72 -10.55
CA TYR A 41 5.50 4.95 -11.32
C TYR A 41 6.67 4.91 -12.32
N ALA A 42 6.58 5.69 -13.38
CA ALA A 42 7.67 5.85 -14.34
C ALA A 42 8.73 6.78 -13.77
N HIS A 43 9.92 6.25 -13.50
CA HIS A 43 11.06 7.00 -12.99
C HIS A 43 12.08 7.26 -14.11
N PRO A 44 12.53 8.51 -14.30
CA PRO A 44 13.54 8.84 -15.28
C PRO A 44 14.94 8.44 -14.80
N TYR A 45 15.72 7.81 -15.67
CA TYR A 45 17.12 7.49 -15.46
C TYR A 45 17.97 8.09 -16.58
N THR A 46 19.13 8.64 -16.23
CA THR A 46 20.09 9.09 -17.22
C THR A 46 20.93 7.91 -17.69
N GLN A 47 20.91 7.65 -19.00
CA GLN A 47 21.76 6.67 -19.66
C GLN A 47 22.63 7.41 -20.67
N THR A 48 23.95 7.29 -20.53
CA THR A 48 24.89 7.83 -21.52
C THR A 48 25.09 6.79 -22.63
N SER A 49 24.71 7.12 -23.87
CA SER A 49 25.09 6.35 -25.05
C SER A 49 26.27 6.99 -25.76
N LYS A 50 27.11 6.15 -26.34
CA LYS A 50 28.24 6.57 -27.16
C LYS A 50 27.80 6.58 -28.61
N GLU A 51 27.67 7.76 -29.19
CA GLU A 51 27.30 7.93 -30.60
C GLU A 51 28.38 8.73 -31.33
N SER A 52 28.45 8.59 -32.66
CA SER A 52 29.36 9.38 -33.49
C SER A 52 28.96 10.85 -33.42
N CYS A 53 29.93 11.72 -33.20
CA CYS A 53 29.66 13.16 -33.19
C CYS A 53 29.23 13.63 -34.59
N ASP A 54 28.36 14.63 -34.69
CA ASP A 54 28.00 15.21 -35.99
C ASP A 54 29.07 16.23 -36.42
N GLY A 55 29.71 16.03 -37.57
CA GLY A 55 30.80 16.89 -38.05
C GLY A 55 31.61 16.34 -39.21
N THR A 56 32.19 17.22 -40.03
CA THR A 56 32.89 16.90 -41.29
C THR A 56 34.16 16.03 -41.12
N TRP A 57 34.64 15.83 -39.90
CA TRP A 57 35.79 14.99 -39.53
C TRP A 57 35.48 14.10 -38.30
N SER A 58 34.26 13.56 -38.22
CA SER A 58 33.75 12.88 -37.02
C SER A 58 34.02 11.37 -36.93
N PHE A 59 34.59 10.76 -37.97
CA PHE A 59 34.79 9.30 -38.04
C PHE A 59 35.60 8.71 -36.88
N PHE A 60 36.40 9.51 -36.17
CA PHE A 60 37.26 9.07 -35.06
C PHE A 60 36.83 9.61 -33.69
N LYS A 61 35.75 10.40 -33.60
CA LYS A 61 35.32 11.02 -32.34
C LYS A 61 33.98 10.44 -31.89
N THR A 62 34.01 9.77 -30.74
CA THR A 62 32.81 9.31 -30.04
C THR A 62 32.38 10.39 -29.04
N CYS A 63 31.11 10.77 -29.08
CA CYS A 63 30.51 11.72 -28.16
C CYS A 63 29.61 10.97 -27.17
N ASP A 64 29.68 11.36 -25.90
CA ASP A 64 28.76 10.89 -24.87
C ASP A 64 27.47 11.71 -24.95
N GLN A 65 26.37 11.06 -25.37
CA GLN A 65 25.05 11.68 -25.42
C GLN A 65 24.21 11.22 -24.21
N PRO A 66 23.81 12.14 -23.32
CA PRO A 66 22.93 11.80 -22.22
C PRO A 66 21.50 11.61 -22.73
N LYS A 67 20.96 10.41 -22.55
CA LYS A 67 19.58 10.06 -22.88
C LYS A 67 18.78 9.82 -21.59
N ILE A 68 17.55 10.29 -21.55
CA ILE A 68 16.61 9.97 -20.46
C ILE A 68 15.83 8.72 -20.84
N ILE A 69 15.93 7.68 -20.02
CA ILE A 69 15.14 6.46 -20.15
C ILE A 69 14.17 6.34 -18.98
N TYR A 70 12.92 5.95 -19.25
CA TYR A 70 11.92 5.74 -18.21
C TYR A 70 11.89 4.26 -17.83
N LYS A 71 11.98 3.97 -16.53
CA LYS A 71 11.81 2.62 -16.00
C LYS A 71 10.79 2.63 -14.87
N THR A 72 10.11 1.51 -14.67
CA THR A 72 9.17 1.36 -13.56
C THR A 72 9.93 1.32 -12.24
N ALA A 73 9.64 2.28 -11.37
CA ALA A 73 10.07 2.28 -9.97
C ALA A 73 8.85 2.10 -9.06
N TYR A 74 9.09 1.81 -7.79
CA TYR A 74 8.04 1.61 -6.81
C TYR A 74 8.22 2.57 -5.63
N ARG A 75 7.11 3.15 -5.17
CA ARG A 75 7.06 3.94 -3.94
C ARG A 75 6.05 3.36 -2.97
N GLN A 76 6.32 3.52 -1.68
CA GLN A 76 5.33 3.27 -0.65
C GLN A 76 4.45 4.52 -0.54
N GLY A 77 3.15 4.30 -0.51
CA GLY A 77 2.14 5.32 -0.29
C GLY A 77 1.12 4.85 0.74
N VAL A 78 0.30 5.78 1.20
CA VAL A 78 -0.86 5.48 2.04
C VAL A 78 -2.10 5.81 1.24
N LYS A 79 -3.03 4.86 1.14
CA LYS A 79 -4.35 5.09 0.55
C LYS A 79 -5.44 4.97 1.59
N VAL A 80 -6.54 5.69 1.39
CA VAL A 80 -7.76 5.55 2.20
C VAL A 80 -8.65 4.53 1.51
N ASP A 81 -8.95 3.44 2.20
CA ASP A 81 -9.93 2.43 1.81
C ASP A 81 -11.16 2.51 2.72
N TYR A 82 -12.24 1.84 2.33
CA TYR A 82 -13.49 1.77 3.10
C TYR A 82 -13.83 0.32 3.38
N ARG A 83 -14.26 0.03 4.60
CA ARG A 83 -14.75 -1.29 5.00
C ARG A 83 -16.06 -1.16 5.75
N ARG A 84 -16.92 -2.16 5.58
CA ARG A 84 -18.14 -2.26 6.37
C ARG A 84 -17.81 -2.78 7.76
N ARG A 85 -18.26 -2.07 8.79
CA ARG A 85 -18.16 -2.44 10.20
C ARG A 85 -19.55 -2.66 10.78
N TYR A 86 -19.62 -3.43 11.85
CA TYR A 86 -20.85 -3.75 12.56
C TYR A 86 -20.73 -3.28 14.01
N HIS A 87 -21.84 -2.79 14.55
CA HIS A 87 -21.98 -2.34 15.94
C HIS A 87 -23.42 -2.58 16.41
N CYS A 88 -23.64 -2.58 17.72
CA CYS A 88 -25.00 -2.61 18.26
C CYS A 88 -25.76 -1.36 17.81
N CYS A 89 -27.00 -1.54 17.35
CA CYS A 89 -27.86 -0.45 16.98
C CYS A 89 -28.15 0.45 18.19
N GLN A 90 -28.30 1.75 17.96
CA GLN A 90 -28.64 2.70 19.01
C GLN A 90 -29.97 2.32 19.66
N GLY A 91 -29.99 2.17 20.99
CA GLY A 91 -31.18 1.81 21.76
C GLY A 91 -31.32 0.32 22.08
N TYR A 92 -30.34 -0.51 21.70
CA TYR A 92 -30.24 -1.93 22.05
C TYR A 92 -28.96 -2.23 22.83
#